data_AF-A0A0Q7JJK7-F1
#
_entry.id   AF-A0A0Q7JJK7-F1
#
_cell.length_a   1.000
_cell.length_b   1.000
_cell.length_c   1.000
_cell.angle_alpha   90.00
_cell.angle_beta   90.00
_cell.angle_gamma   90.00
#
_symmetry.space_group_name_H-M   'P 1'
#
loop_
_entity.id
_entity.type
_entity.pdbx_description
1 polymer ?
#
loop_
_entity_poly.entity_id
_entity_poly.type
_entity_poly.pdbx_seq_one_letter_code
_entity_poly.pdbx_strand_id
1 'polypeptide(L)'
;MATLLPLLVVAFAVLAAVSMARHREPARRALALRRAGSGWMVAFGVLGGLFIGGETFSDPGGFAAAGMVLGWLVPLIVMAALAWWRPRLAEPLLMVLVVVVIAYCVWSAVGSHGVGGLRDQRAPYAAVGVFVVSVALGFLGLHRPRAAGLMLLATSLLPVVVEVVGSGAPLRHAFSGSLGAASLPGLVTAGLFLLAHHESTRRRVTTRGPLPAPPR
;
A
#
# COMPACT_ATOMS: atom_id res chain seq x y z
N MET A 1 16.45 3.44 -15.75
CA MET A 1 15.93 3.25 -14.38
C MET A 1 14.82 2.19 -14.24
N ALA A 2 14.10 1.81 -15.31
CA ALA A 2 12.96 0.88 -15.26
C ALA A 2 13.26 -0.58 -14.84
N THR A 3 14.53 -1.02 -14.83
CA THR A 3 14.91 -2.42 -14.51
C THR A 3 15.32 -2.64 -13.05
N LEU A 4 15.64 -1.59 -12.29
CA LEU A 4 16.11 -1.72 -10.89
C LEU A 4 14.96 -1.95 -9.91
N LEU A 5 13.79 -1.38 -10.20
CA LEU A 5 12.60 -1.47 -9.35
C LEU A 5 12.04 -2.92 -9.24
N PRO A 6 11.88 -3.69 -10.34
CA PRO A 6 11.47 -5.09 -10.23
C PRO A 6 12.52 -5.95 -9.53
N LEU A 7 13.81 -5.67 -9.73
CA LEU A 7 14.91 -6.35 -9.02
C LEU A 7 14.86 -6.09 -7.50
N LEU A 8 14.58 -4.87 -7.07
CA LEU A 8 14.39 -4.52 -5.67
C LEU A 8 13.17 -5.20 -5.06
N VAL A 9 12.05 -5.26 -5.80
CA VAL A 9 10.83 -5.96 -5.39
C VAL A 9 11.11 -7.47 -5.21
N VAL A 10 11.79 -8.09 -6.18
CA VAL A 10 12.16 -9.51 -6.13
C VAL A 10 13.14 -9.76 -4.98
N ALA A 11 14.18 -8.94 -4.83
CA ALA A 11 15.14 -9.06 -3.74
C ALA A 11 14.44 -8.93 -2.37
N PHE A 12 13.50 -8.01 -2.22
CA PHE A 12 12.72 -7.86 -1.00
C PHE A 12 11.79 -9.05 -0.75
N ALA A 13 11.10 -9.55 -1.77
CA ALA A 13 10.28 -10.76 -1.67
C ALA A 13 11.12 -11.98 -1.26
N VAL A 14 12.32 -12.11 -1.81
CA VAL A 14 13.29 -13.16 -1.47
C VAL A 14 13.77 -12.98 -0.02
N LEU A 15 14.13 -11.78 0.40
CA LEU A 15 14.54 -11.51 1.79
C LEU A 15 13.41 -11.78 2.78
N ALA A 16 12.18 -11.43 2.44
CA ALA A 16 10.99 -11.73 3.24
C ALA A 16 10.77 -13.26 3.34
N ALA A 17 10.89 -13.99 2.22
CA ALA A 17 10.80 -15.45 2.18
C ALA A 17 11.93 -16.13 2.98
N VAL A 18 13.17 -15.64 2.87
CA VAL A 18 14.31 -16.11 3.65
C VAL A 18 14.11 -15.82 5.14
N SER A 19 13.53 -14.68 5.51
CA SER A 19 13.17 -14.38 6.91
C SER A 19 12.09 -15.32 7.46
N MET A 20 11.09 -15.70 6.62
CA MET A 20 10.09 -16.72 6.97
C MET A 20 10.72 -18.08 7.21
N ALA A 21 11.70 -18.47 6.39
CA ALA A 21 12.42 -19.73 6.52
C ALA A 21 13.29 -19.79 7.80
N ARG A 22 13.79 -18.64 8.27
CA ARG A 22 14.73 -18.56 9.42
C ARG A 22 14.06 -18.67 10.79
N HIS A 23 12.81 -18.25 10.97
CA HIS A 23 12.15 -18.33 12.27
C HIS A 23 11.30 -19.60 12.36
N ARG A 24 11.42 -20.41 13.41
CA ARG A 24 10.54 -21.59 13.63
C ARG A 24 9.27 -21.26 14.43
N GLU A 25 9.29 -20.18 15.20
CA GLU A 25 8.17 -19.78 16.06
C GLU A 25 7.14 -18.92 15.29
N PRO A 26 5.85 -19.28 15.26
CA PRO A 26 4.82 -18.56 14.49
C PRO A 26 4.59 -17.12 15.00
N ALA A 27 4.81 -16.86 16.30
CA ALA A 27 4.70 -15.52 16.87
C ALA A 27 5.81 -14.58 16.38
N ARG A 28 7.06 -15.07 16.34
CA ARG A 28 8.20 -14.31 15.80
C ARG A 28 8.06 -14.10 14.29
N ARG A 29 7.54 -15.10 13.56
CA ARG A 29 7.20 -14.97 12.13
C ARG A 29 6.19 -13.86 11.88
N ALA A 30 5.07 -13.84 12.60
CA ALA A 30 4.05 -12.81 12.42
C ALA A 30 4.58 -11.39 12.69
N LEU A 31 5.42 -11.22 13.73
CA LEU A 31 6.06 -9.93 14.01
C LEU A 31 7.08 -9.54 12.94
N ALA A 32 7.90 -10.48 12.48
CA ALA A 32 8.86 -10.26 11.41
C ALA A 32 8.15 -9.84 10.11
N LEU A 33 7.05 -10.51 9.74
CA LEU A 33 6.24 -10.16 8.57
C LEU A 33 5.64 -8.76 8.65
N ARG A 34 5.09 -8.36 9.81
CA ARG A 34 4.59 -7.00 10.02
C ARG A 34 5.69 -5.96 9.89
N ARG A 35 6.86 -6.20 10.52
CA ARG A 35 8.00 -5.27 10.45
C ARG A 35 8.59 -5.19 9.06
N ALA A 36 8.69 -6.31 8.35
CA ALA A 36 9.15 -6.36 6.97
C ALA A 36 8.21 -5.57 6.06
N GLY A 37 6.90 -5.85 6.09
CA GLY A 37 5.92 -5.12 5.28
C GLY A 37 5.91 -3.62 5.56
N SER A 38 5.99 -3.24 6.83
CA SER A 38 6.02 -1.81 7.22
C SER A 38 7.35 -1.15 6.82
N GLY A 39 8.48 -1.84 7.03
CA GLY A 39 9.80 -1.34 6.63
C GLY A 39 9.91 -1.17 5.12
N TRP A 40 9.32 -2.07 4.34
CA TRP A 40 9.21 -1.92 2.89
C TRP A 40 8.39 -0.71 2.47
N MET A 41 7.24 -0.48 3.12
CA MET A 41 6.44 0.72 2.85
C MET A 41 7.15 2.01 3.24
N VAL A 42 7.95 1.99 4.32
CA VAL A 42 8.79 3.13 4.67
C VAL A 42 9.85 3.36 3.60
N ALA A 43 10.56 2.32 3.17
CA ALA A 43 11.58 2.43 2.13
C ALA A 43 10.98 2.93 0.81
N PHE A 44 9.84 2.38 0.40
CA PHE A 44 9.08 2.83 -0.77
C PHE A 44 8.59 4.27 -0.62
N GLY A 45 8.07 4.64 0.55
CA GLY A 45 7.63 6.00 0.85
C GLY A 45 8.77 7.02 0.80
N VAL A 46 9.95 6.67 1.31
CA VAL A 46 11.13 7.55 1.25
C VAL A 46 11.63 7.68 -0.18
N LEU A 47 11.86 6.56 -0.89
CA LEU A 47 12.38 6.59 -2.25
C LEU A 47 11.40 7.22 -3.24
N GLY A 48 10.13 6.83 -3.16
CA GLY A 48 9.05 7.37 -3.96
C GLY A 48 8.81 8.85 -3.67
N GLY A 49 8.84 9.25 -2.39
CA GLY A 49 8.71 10.64 -1.99
C GLY A 49 9.87 11.51 -2.46
N LEU A 50 11.10 11.00 -2.39
CA LEU A 50 12.28 11.70 -2.90
C LEU A 50 12.25 11.84 -4.43
N PHE A 51 11.79 10.81 -5.14
CA PHE A 51 11.62 10.84 -6.58
C PHE A 51 10.52 11.84 -7.00
N ILE A 52 9.32 11.74 -6.42
CA ILE A 52 8.21 12.66 -6.68
C ILE A 52 8.61 14.10 -6.36
N GLY A 53 9.27 14.30 -5.21
CA GLY A 53 9.81 15.61 -4.83
C GLY A 53 10.81 16.14 -5.86
N GLY A 54 11.79 15.31 -6.26
CA GLY A 54 12.80 15.68 -7.26
C GLY A 54 12.21 16.08 -8.61
N GLU A 55 11.24 15.32 -9.12
CA GLU A 55 10.51 15.65 -10.35
C GLU A 55 9.74 16.97 -10.20
N THR A 56 9.04 17.16 -9.07
CA THR A 56 8.27 18.40 -8.81
C THR A 56 9.19 19.63 -8.74
N PHE A 57 10.40 19.50 -8.20
CA PHE A 57 11.39 20.57 -8.17
C PHE A 57 12.08 20.80 -9.51
N SER A 58 12.07 19.81 -10.41
CA SER A 58 12.64 19.92 -11.75
C SER A 58 11.70 20.65 -12.70
N ASP A 59 10.38 20.45 -12.56
CA ASP A 59 9.34 21.18 -13.27
C ASP A 59 8.03 21.12 -12.43
N PRO A 60 7.54 22.23 -11.82
CA PRO A 60 7.79 23.65 -12.12
C PRO A 60 8.89 24.37 -11.30
N GLY A 61 9.46 23.73 -10.28
CA GLY A 61 10.51 24.33 -9.43
C GLY A 61 10.06 25.46 -8.47
N GLY A 62 11.03 26.03 -7.75
CA GLY A 62 10.84 27.17 -6.85
C GLY A 62 9.88 26.93 -5.66
N PHE A 63 9.24 28.00 -5.18
CA PHE A 63 8.28 27.92 -4.07
C PHE A 63 6.99 27.19 -4.44
N ALA A 64 6.62 27.17 -5.72
CA ALA A 64 5.46 26.42 -6.21
C ALA A 64 5.66 24.91 -6.00
N ALA A 65 6.85 24.40 -6.34
CA ALA A 65 7.22 23.01 -6.07
C ALA A 65 7.18 22.67 -4.58
N ALA A 66 7.70 23.55 -3.72
CA ALA A 66 7.64 23.37 -2.28
C ALA A 66 6.20 23.27 -1.75
N GLY A 67 5.30 24.13 -2.23
CA GLY A 67 3.88 24.08 -1.89
C GLY A 67 3.21 22.78 -2.32
N MET A 68 3.49 22.30 -3.54
CA MET A 68 2.98 21.02 -4.04
C MET A 68 3.49 19.82 -3.22
N VAL A 69 4.78 19.80 -2.89
CA VAL A 69 5.38 18.75 -2.05
C VAL A 69 4.77 18.75 -0.66
N LEU A 70 4.67 19.92 -0.02
CA LEU A 70 4.03 20.04 1.29
C LEU A 70 2.56 19.61 1.26
N GLY A 71 1.86 19.87 0.15
CA GLY A 71 0.46 19.51 -0.06
C GLY A 71 0.17 18.02 0.10
N TRP A 72 1.10 17.12 -0.25
CA TRP A 72 0.94 15.68 -0.05
C TRP A 72 1.79 15.13 1.10
N LEU A 73 2.95 15.73 1.37
CA LEU A 73 3.87 15.27 2.41
C LEU A 73 3.32 15.51 3.81
N VAL A 74 2.69 16.66 4.06
CA VAL A 74 2.10 16.96 5.37
C VAL A 74 0.96 15.98 5.69
N PRO A 75 -0.04 15.75 4.81
CA PRO A 75 -1.05 14.72 5.04
C PRO A 75 -0.46 13.34 5.30
N LEU A 76 0.58 12.94 4.54
CA LEU A 76 1.26 11.67 4.73
C LEU A 76 1.83 11.55 6.13
N ILE A 77 2.59 12.56 6.58
CA ILE A 77 3.23 12.56 7.91
C ILE A 77 2.17 12.54 9.01
N VAL A 78 1.12 13.35 8.89
CA VAL A 78 0.04 13.40 9.87
C VAL A 78 -0.68 12.04 9.96
N MET A 79 -0.98 11.40 8.82
CA MET A 79 -1.63 10.09 8.79
C MET A 79 -0.72 8.97 9.31
N ALA A 80 0.56 8.98 8.94
CA ALA A 80 1.54 8.01 9.44
C ALA A 80 1.73 8.13 10.96
N ALA A 81 1.84 9.36 11.46
CA ALA A 81 1.95 9.65 12.89
C ALA A 81 0.68 9.25 13.65
N LEU A 82 -0.50 9.53 13.09
CA LEU A 82 -1.78 9.11 13.66
C LEU A 82 -1.91 7.57 13.69
N ALA A 83 -1.49 6.89 12.62
CA ALA A 83 -1.47 5.43 12.55
C ALA A 83 -0.49 4.80 13.55
N TRP A 84 0.60 5.50 13.88
CA TRP A 84 1.57 5.08 14.87
C TRP A 84 1.07 5.28 16.31
N TRP A 85 0.59 6.49 16.65
CA TRP A 85 0.22 6.83 18.03
C TRP A 85 -1.22 6.44 18.41
N ARG A 86 -2.15 6.52 17.47
CA ARG A 86 -3.59 6.34 17.71
C ARG A 86 -4.21 5.42 16.65
N PRO A 87 -3.79 4.14 16.55
CA PRO A 87 -4.23 3.23 15.48
C PRO A 87 -5.75 3.00 15.46
N ARG A 88 -6.44 3.17 16.58
CA ARG A 88 -7.92 3.06 16.66
C ARG A 88 -8.65 4.20 15.94
N LEU A 89 -8.07 5.40 15.93
CA LEU A 89 -8.62 6.57 15.22
C LEU A 89 -8.18 6.60 13.77
N ALA A 90 -6.95 6.13 13.49
CA ALA A 90 -6.41 6.10 12.13
C ALA A 90 -7.17 5.13 11.21
N GLU A 91 -7.62 3.98 11.72
CA GLU A 91 -8.31 2.96 10.92
C GLU A 91 -9.55 3.49 10.16
N PRO A 92 -10.57 4.09 10.81
CA PRO A 92 -11.72 4.61 10.08
C PRO A 92 -11.35 5.76 9.13
N LEU A 93 -10.36 6.58 9.50
CA LEU A 93 -9.95 7.73 8.69
C LEU A 93 -9.21 7.29 7.41
N LEU A 94 -8.33 6.30 7.53
CA LEU A 94 -7.69 5.65 6.39
C LEU A 94 -8.70 4.87 5.55
N MET A 95 -9.71 4.25 6.16
CA MET A 95 -10.79 3.59 5.41
C MET A 95 -11.55 4.59 4.54
N VAL A 96 -11.91 5.75 5.09
CA VAL A 96 -12.56 6.83 4.32
C VAL A 96 -11.65 7.29 3.17
N LEU A 97 -10.36 7.51 3.43
CA LEU A 97 -9.40 7.89 2.39
C LEU A 97 -9.29 6.83 1.28
N VAL A 98 -9.26 5.55 1.63
CA VAL A 98 -9.26 4.44 0.66
C VAL A 98 -10.52 4.48 -0.21
N VAL A 99 -11.69 4.65 0.42
CA VAL A 99 -12.97 4.75 -0.31
C VAL A 99 -12.98 5.96 -1.24
N VAL A 100 -12.46 7.11 -0.79
CA VAL A 100 -12.35 8.33 -1.61
C VAL A 100 -11.43 8.11 -2.79
N VAL A 101 -10.26 7.49 -2.60
CA VAL A 101 -9.31 7.17 -3.67
C VAL A 101 -9.96 6.21 -4.68
N ILE A 102 -10.63 5.16 -4.20
CA ILE A 102 -11.36 4.22 -5.05
C ILE A 102 -12.46 4.92 -5.84
N ALA A 103 -13.29 5.73 -5.18
CA ALA A 103 -14.37 6.47 -5.82
C ALA A 103 -13.82 7.43 -6.88
N TYR A 104 -12.71 8.10 -6.61
CA TYR A 104 -12.02 8.95 -7.58
C TYR A 104 -11.51 8.16 -8.78
N CYS A 105 -10.87 6.99 -8.56
CA CYS A 105 -10.44 6.11 -9.64
C CYS A 105 -11.62 5.64 -10.50
N VAL A 106 -12.71 5.19 -9.89
CA VAL A 106 -13.92 4.74 -10.61
C VAL A 106 -14.54 5.89 -11.38
N TRP A 107 -14.72 7.05 -10.75
CA TRP A 107 -15.24 8.26 -11.40
C TRP A 107 -14.40 8.66 -12.61
N SER A 108 -13.07 8.62 -12.46
CA SER A 108 -12.14 8.97 -13.54
C SER A 108 -12.25 8.01 -14.73
N ALA A 109 -12.59 6.74 -14.50
CA ALA A 109 -12.74 5.72 -15.54
C ALA A 109 -14.12 5.74 -16.21
N VAL A 110 -15.17 6.18 -15.51
CA VAL A 110 -16.53 6.29 -16.08
C VAL A 110 -16.66 7.56 -16.92
N GLY A 111 -16.08 8.68 -16.47
CA GLY A 111 -16.16 9.98 -17.16
C GLY A 111 -15.28 10.12 -18.41
N SER A 112 -14.51 9.10 -18.79
CA SER A 112 -13.44 9.21 -19.80
C SER A 112 -13.85 8.93 -21.26
N HIS A 113 -15.14 8.76 -21.57
CA HIS A 113 -15.58 8.48 -22.94
C HIS A 113 -15.56 9.69 -23.90
N GLY A 114 -15.08 10.86 -23.49
CA GLY A 114 -15.26 12.11 -24.27
C GLY A 114 -14.07 13.04 -24.54
N VAL A 115 -13.00 13.08 -23.73
CA VAL A 115 -11.97 14.12 -23.90
C VAL A 115 -10.57 13.65 -23.50
N GLY A 116 -9.72 13.32 -24.49
CA GLY A 116 -8.36 12.80 -24.28
C GLY A 116 -7.43 13.71 -23.46
N GLY A 117 -7.59 15.04 -23.54
CA GLY A 117 -6.71 15.99 -22.85
C GLY A 117 -6.90 16.10 -21.33
N LEU A 118 -8.07 15.70 -20.79
CA LEU A 118 -8.33 15.74 -19.34
C LEU A 118 -7.80 14.50 -18.60
N ARG A 119 -7.42 13.45 -19.32
CA ARG A 119 -6.87 12.22 -18.76
C ARG A 119 -5.43 12.41 -18.30
N ASP A 120 -4.60 13.08 -19.11
CA ASP A 120 -3.17 13.29 -18.82
C ASP A 120 -2.94 14.19 -17.61
N GLN A 121 -3.82 15.17 -17.37
CA GLN A 121 -3.70 16.07 -16.20
C GLN A 121 -4.18 15.45 -14.89
N ARG A 122 -5.08 14.46 -14.90
CA ARG A 122 -5.69 13.90 -13.69
C ARG A 122 -4.97 12.66 -13.15
N ALA A 123 -4.22 11.96 -14.00
CA ALA A 123 -3.47 10.76 -13.65
C ALA A 123 -2.40 10.97 -12.54
N PRO A 124 -1.65 12.09 -12.48
CA PRO A 124 -0.64 12.30 -11.45
C PRO A 124 -1.22 12.38 -10.03
N TYR A 125 -2.35 13.07 -9.85
CA TYR A 125 -2.97 13.25 -8.53
C TYR A 125 -3.49 11.94 -7.94
N ALA A 126 -4.04 11.06 -8.79
CA ALA A 126 -4.48 9.72 -8.39
C ALA A 126 -3.31 8.89 -7.86
N ALA A 127 -2.17 8.92 -8.57
CA ALA A 127 -0.97 8.19 -8.18
C ALA A 127 -0.40 8.68 -6.84
N VAL A 128 -0.35 10.01 -6.64
CA VAL A 128 0.08 10.59 -5.35
C VAL A 128 -0.89 10.22 -4.23
N GLY A 129 -2.20 10.23 -4.48
CA GLY A 129 -3.20 9.82 -3.48
C GLY A 129 -3.04 8.35 -3.07
N VAL A 130 -2.93 7.44 -4.04
CA VAL A 130 -2.66 6.01 -3.80
C VAL A 130 -1.36 5.82 -3.04
N PHE A 131 -0.31 6.55 -3.41
CA PHE A 131 1.00 6.51 -2.74
C PHE A 131 0.89 6.93 -1.27
N VAL A 132 0.29 8.10 -0.98
CA VAL A 132 0.14 8.62 0.38
C VAL A 132 -0.64 7.65 1.27
N VAL A 133 -1.78 7.16 0.77
CA VAL A 133 -2.63 6.22 1.50
C VAL A 133 -1.91 4.89 1.73
N SER A 134 -1.19 4.36 0.73
CA SER A 134 -0.46 3.09 0.84
C SER A 134 0.65 3.15 1.88
N VAL A 135 1.43 4.24 1.90
CA VAL A 135 2.49 4.44 2.90
C VAL A 135 1.90 4.56 4.30
N ALA A 136 0.82 5.32 4.47
CA ALA A 136 0.14 5.46 5.77
C ALA A 136 -0.43 4.12 6.27
N LEU A 137 -1.01 3.31 5.38
CA LEU A 137 -1.47 1.96 5.71
C LEU A 137 -0.32 1.02 6.13
N GLY A 138 0.89 1.24 5.61
CA GLY A 138 2.12 0.58 6.06
C GLY A 138 2.34 0.73 7.57
N PHE A 139 2.14 1.94 8.12
CA PHE A 139 2.25 2.19 9.56
C PHE A 139 1.10 1.57 10.36
N LEU A 140 -0.12 1.57 9.81
CA LEU A 140 -1.27 0.93 10.45
C LEU A 140 -1.08 -0.59 10.59
N GLY A 141 -0.41 -1.23 9.62
CA GLY A 141 -0.20 -2.68 9.58
C GLY A 141 0.65 -3.24 10.73
N LEU A 142 1.45 -2.40 11.41
CA LEU A 142 2.16 -2.77 12.63
C LEU A 142 1.18 -3.13 13.77
N HIS A 143 0.09 -2.38 13.88
CA HIS A 143 -0.91 -2.54 14.92
C HIS A 143 -2.06 -3.46 14.47
N ARG A 144 -2.57 -3.24 13.24
CA ARG A 144 -3.73 -3.93 12.68
C ARG A 144 -3.46 -4.49 11.28
N PRO A 145 -2.77 -5.64 11.16
CA PRO A 145 -2.34 -6.17 9.87
C PRO A 145 -3.51 -6.60 8.99
N ARG A 146 -4.61 -7.10 9.54
CA ARG A 146 -5.75 -7.54 8.74
C ARG A 146 -6.42 -6.38 8.01
N ALA A 147 -6.74 -5.31 8.74
CA ALA A 147 -7.36 -4.12 8.19
C ALA A 147 -6.43 -3.45 7.17
N ALA A 148 -5.17 -3.21 7.56
CA ALA A 148 -4.17 -2.62 6.68
C ALA A 148 -3.94 -3.45 5.42
N GLY A 149 -3.82 -4.78 5.54
CA GLY A 149 -3.62 -5.69 4.41
C GLY A 149 -4.78 -5.68 3.42
N LEU A 150 -6.02 -5.71 3.91
CA LEU A 150 -7.22 -5.62 3.05
C LEU A 150 -7.33 -4.25 2.37
N MET A 151 -7.09 -3.17 3.12
CA MET A 151 -7.12 -1.80 2.60
C MET A 151 -6.03 -1.58 1.56
N LEU A 152 -4.80 -2.05 1.80
CA LEU A 152 -3.70 -1.98 0.83
C LEU A 152 -4.01 -2.79 -0.42
N LEU A 153 -4.62 -3.98 -0.27
CA LEU A 153 -5.01 -4.81 -1.40
C LEU A 153 -6.07 -4.09 -2.24
N ALA A 154 -7.10 -3.53 -1.62
CA ALA A 154 -8.12 -2.75 -2.33
C ALA A 154 -7.51 -1.52 -3.02
N THR A 155 -6.67 -0.76 -2.32
CA THR A 155 -6.07 0.47 -2.87
C THR A 155 -5.08 0.20 -4.00
N SER A 156 -4.38 -0.94 -3.99
CA SER A 156 -3.37 -1.27 -4.99
C SER A 156 -3.92 -2.07 -6.16
N LEU A 157 -4.93 -2.90 -5.95
CA LEU A 157 -5.47 -3.78 -6.99
C LEU A 157 -6.61 -3.13 -7.77
N LEU A 158 -7.49 -2.39 -7.08
CA LEU A 158 -8.71 -1.87 -7.69
C LEU A 158 -8.44 -0.83 -8.80
N PRO A 159 -7.50 0.12 -8.66
CA PRO A 159 -7.19 1.07 -9.73
C PRO A 159 -6.68 0.36 -11.01
N VAL A 160 -5.87 -0.68 -10.84
CA VAL A 160 -5.34 -1.48 -11.96
C VAL A 160 -6.46 -2.21 -12.68
N VAL A 161 -7.40 -2.81 -11.93
CA VAL A 161 -8.56 -3.50 -12.51
C VAL A 161 -9.45 -2.50 -13.27
N VAL A 162 -9.74 -1.34 -12.66
CA VAL A 162 -10.55 -0.29 -13.29
C VAL A 162 -9.90 0.21 -14.58
N GLU A 163 -8.58 0.38 -14.60
CA GLU A 163 -7.85 0.81 -15.79
C GLU A 163 -7.86 -0.26 -16.89
N VAL A 164 -7.65 -1.54 -16.55
CA VAL A 164 -7.71 -2.65 -17.52
C VAL A 164 -9.10 -2.77 -18.14
N VAL A 165 -10.14 -2.72 -17.31
CA VAL A 165 -11.53 -2.80 -17.79
C VAL A 165 -11.89 -1.58 -18.62
N GLY A 166 -11.51 -0.38 -18.19
CA GLY A 166 -11.82 0.87 -18.88
C GLY A 166 -11.02 1.11 -20.17
N SER A 167 -9.82 0.55 -20.29
CA SER A 167 -8.98 0.67 -21.48
C SER A 167 -9.14 -0.47 -22.48
N GLY A 168 -9.72 -1.60 -22.07
CA GLY A 168 -9.77 -2.83 -22.87
C GLY A 168 -8.38 -3.44 -23.14
N ALA A 169 -7.32 -2.92 -22.51
CA ALA A 169 -5.95 -3.37 -22.72
C ALA A 169 -5.73 -4.74 -22.06
N PRO A 170 -4.89 -5.62 -22.64
CA PRO A 170 -4.62 -6.92 -22.06
C PRO A 170 -3.85 -6.78 -20.73
N LEU A 171 -4.13 -7.67 -19.77
CA LEU A 171 -3.58 -7.68 -18.40
C LEU A 171 -2.05 -7.53 -18.32
N ARG A 172 -1.33 -8.03 -19.34
CA ARG A 172 0.14 -7.88 -19.45
C ARG A 172 0.61 -6.42 -19.51
N HIS A 173 -0.21 -5.49 -20.01
CA HIS A 173 0.10 -4.07 -20.09
C HIS A 173 -0.38 -3.27 -18.86
N ALA A 174 -1.21 -3.87 -18.01
CA ALA A 174 -1.68 -3.26 -16.76
C ALA A 174 -0.52 -2.88 -15.83
N PHE A 175 0.57 -3.67 -15.87
CA PHE A 175 1.74 -3.47 -15.04
C PHE A 175 2.90 -2.75 -15.73
N SER A 176 2.77 -2.41 -17.03
CA SER A 176 3.85 -1.73 -17.78
C SER A 176 3.83 -0.20 -17.66
N GLY A 177 2.73 0.37 -17.16
CA GLY A 177 2.61 1.81 -16.88
C GLY A 177 3.07 2.20 -15.48
N SER A 178 3.23 3.51 -15.24
CA SER A 178 3.62 4.09 -13.95
C SER A 178 2.70 3.68 -12.79
N LEU A 179 1.41 3.48 -13.05
CA LEU A 179 0.43 2.95 -12.09
C LEU A 179 0.73 1.50 -11.68
N GLY A 180 1.16 0.68 -12.62
CA GLY A 180 1.58 -0.70 -12.38
C GLY A 180 2.82 -0.78 -11.49
N ALA A 181 3.83 0.04 -11.77
CA ALA A 181 5.05 0.12 -10.98
C ALA A 181 4.78 0.58 -9.52
N ALA A 182 3.85 1.52 -9.32
CA ALA A 182 3.46 2.00 -8.00
C ALA A 182 2.60 0.98 -7.22
N SER A 183 1.88 0.09 -7.91
CA SER A 183 0.98 -0.90 -7.29
C SER A 183 1.72 -2.12 -6.73
N LEU A 184 2.89 -2.46 -7.28
CA LEU A 184 3.69 -3.62 -6.86
C LEU A 184 4.10 -3.58 -5.39
N PRO A 185 4.67 -2.48 -4.84
CA PRO A 185 5.00 -2.39 -3.43
C PRO A 185 3.78 -2.57 -2.52
N GLY A 186 2.64 -2.00 -2.92
CA GLY A 186 1.37 -2.09 -2.22
C GLY A 186 0.87 -3.53 -2.12
N LEU A 187 0.87 -4.26 -3.24
CA LEU A 187 0.48 -5.67 -3.31
C LEU A 187 1.39 -6.58 -2.47
N VAL A 188 2.71 -6.38 -2.54
CA VAL A 188 3.68 -7.14 -1.72
C VAL A 188 3.39 -6.92 -0.23
N THR A 189 3.19 -5.67 0.17
CA THR A 189 2.91 -5.32 1.58
C THR A 189 1.56 -5.90 2.03
N ALA A 190 0.53 -5.82 1.19
CA ALA A 190 -0.77 -6.41 1.46
C ALA A 190 -0.64 -7.92 1.74
N GLY A 191 0.11 -8.63 0.89
CA GLY A 191 0.39 -10.06 1.07
C GLY A 191 1.09 -10.34 2.41
N LEU A 192 2.12 -9.57 2.75
CA LEU A 192 2.85 -9.74 4.01
C LEU A 192 1.96 -9.52 5.24
N PHE A 193 1.09 -8.52 5.22
CA PHE A 193 0.14 -8.26 6.31
C PHE A 193 -0.94 -9.33 6.43
N LEU A 194 -1.48 -9.84 5.32
CA LEU A 194 -2.46 -10.93 5.33
C LEU A 194 -1.83 -12.24 5.84
N LEU A 195 -0.60 -12.56 5.41
CA LEU A 195 0.15 -13.71 5.92
C LEU A 195 0.42 -13.58 7.43
N ALA A 196 0.83 -12.39 7.90
CA ALA A 196 1.02 -12.14 9.32
C ALA A 196 -0.26 -12.36 10.14
N HIS A 197 -1.42 -11.97 9.58
CA HIS A 197 -2.72 -12.22 10.21
C HIS A 197 -3.06 -13.72 10.26
N HIS A 198 -2.85 -14.45 9.17
CA HIS A 198 -3.11 -15.89 9.10
C HIS A 198 -2.32 -16.67 10.16
N GLU A 199 -1.01 -16.39 10.30
CA GLU A 199 -0.15 -17.00 11.32
C GLU A 199 -0.65 -16.70 12.75
N SER A 200 -1.09 -15.47 13.01
CA SER A 200 -1.62 -15.08 14.32
C SER A 200 -2.95 -15.77 14.67
N THR A 201 -3.73 -16.14 13.66
CA THR A 201 -5.03 -16.81 13.82
C THR A 201 -4.85 -18.31 14.09
N ARG A 202 -3.93 -18.97 13.37
CA ARG A 202 -3.60 -20.40 13.58
C ARG A 202 -3.24 -20.71 15.03
N ARG A 203 -2.48 -19.83 15.69
CA ARG A 203 -2.09 -19.98 17.10
C ARG A 203 -3.28 -19.99 18.07
N ARG A 204 -4.27 -19.11 17.86
CA ARG A 204 -5.44 -19.02 18.78
C ARG A 204 -6.28 -20.29 18.77
N VAL A 205 -6.37 -20.96 17.62
CA VAL A 205 -7.08 -22.23 17.47
C VAL A 205 -6.33 -23.37 18.15
N THR A 206 -5.00 -23.39 18.09
CA THR A 206 -4.18 -24.43 18.75
C THR A 206 -4.07 -24.27 20.27
N THR A 207 -4.13 -23.04 20.80
CA THR A 207 -4.09 -22.80 22.26
C THR A 207 -5.44 -22.95 22.95
N ARG A 208 -6.55 -22.77 22.23
CA ARG A 208 -7.88 -23.19 22.70
C ARG A 208 -8.09 -24.66 22.33
N GLY A 209 -7.41 -25.54 23.05
CA GLY A 209 -7.75 -26.97 23.04
C GLY A 209 -9.22 -27.19 23.46
N PRO A 210 -9.79 -28.39 23.19
CA PRO A 210 -11.16 -28.71 23.58
C PRO A 210 -11.38 -28.39 25.06
N LEU A 211 -12.52 -27.74 25.36
CA LEU A 211 -12.91 -27.46 26.74
C LEU A 211 -12.83 -28.76 27.56
N PRO A 212 -12.25 -28.74 28.78
CA PRO A 212 -12.27 -29.91 29.64
C PRO A 212 -13.72 -30.37 29.81
N ALA A 213 -13.94 -31.67 29.60
CA ALA A 213 -15.27 -32.26 29.75
C ALA A 213 -15.81 -31.95 31.15
N PRO A 214 -17.11 -31.65 31.29
CA PRO A 214 -17.70 -31.38 32.59
C PRO A 214 -17.46 -32.58 33.52
N PRO A 215 -17.18 -32.33 34.82
CA PRO A 215 -17.04 -33.41 35.79
C PRO A 215 -18.35 -34.21 35.83
N ARG A 216 -18.21 -35.55 35.75
CA ARG A 216 -19.31 -36.50 35.93
C ARG A 216 -19.64 -36.65 37.40
#